data_AF-A0A5B8XCE5-F1
#
_entry.id   AF-A0A5B8XCE5-F1
#
_cell.length_a   1.000
_cell.length_b   1.000
_cell.length_c   1.000
_cell.angle_alpha   90.00
_cell.angle_beta   90.00
_cell.angle_gamma   90.00
#
_symmetry.space_group_name_H-M   'P 1'
#
loop_
_entity.id
_entity.type
_entity.pdbx_description
1 polymer ?
#
loop_
_entity_poly.entity_id
_entity_poly.type
_entity_poly.pdbx_seq_one_letter_code
_entity_poly.pdbx_strand_id
1 'polypeptide(L)'
;MQVKTVILPSWRWKMLGDYNGFTGIERINGWRLVKFLIAQKLVENPVGKPCEICGTTMETNYHNENYYQPWKPYILCKQCHFALHNRLKGKWNEWQELINKHSKTQNEWFMKLSSEKIDLAGELRTKHGEDIADIIKNCRLIPEGIKVVY
;
A
#
# COMPACT_ATOMS: atom_id res chain seq x y z
N MET A 1 28.20 -18.14 3.01
CA MET A 1 27.89 -16.85 2.35
C MET A 1 27.72 -15.79 3.43
N GLN A 2 28.34 -14.61 3.31
CA GLN A 2 28.23 -13.55 4.30
C GLN A 2 26.87 -12.86 4.18
N VAL A 3 26.08 -12.85 5.26
CA VAL A 3 24.79 -12.15 5.29
C VAL A 3 25.05 -10.64 5.38
N LYS A 4 24.54 -9.87 4.42
CA LYS A 4 24.58 -8.41 4.42
C LYS A 4 23.36 -7.86 5.12
N THR A 5 23.56 -7.12 6.21
CA THR A 5 22.47 -6.40 6.89
C THR A 5 22.20 -5.06 6.19
N VAL A 6 20.94 -4.75 5.93
CA VAL A 6 20.46 -3.48 5.37
C VAL A 6 19.43 -2.88 6.31
N ILE A 7 19.66 -1.62 6.69
CA ILE A 7 18.72 -0.84 7.50
C ILE A 7 17.75 -0.12 6.56
N LEU A 8 16.45 -0.25 6.83
CA LEU A 8 15.40 0.38 6.07
C LEU A 8 15.37 1.89 6.29
N PRO A 9 14.85 2.67 5.32
CA PRO A 9 14.77 4.11 5.46
C PRO A 9 13.89 4.52 6.67
N SER A 10 14.32 5.52 7.42
CA SER A 10 13.52 6.03 8.55
C SER A 10 12.36 6.90 8.07
N TRP A 11 11.20 6.78 8.72
CA TRP A 11 10.08 7.69 8.54
C TRP A 11 10.34 8.99 9.31
N ARG A 12 10.33 10.13 8.62
CA ARG A 12 10.67 11.44 9.20
C ARG A 12 9.48 12.40 9.34
N TRP A 13 8.27 11.91 9.09
CA TRP A 13 7.05 12.71 9.19
C TRP A 13 6.23 12.31 10.42
N LYS A 14 5.10 12.99 10.64
CA LYS A 14 4.15 12.64 11.70
C LYS A 14 3.71 11.18 11.58
N MET A 15 3.41 10.56 12.72
CA MET A 15 2.84 9.21 12.79
C MET A 15 1.57 9.14 11.94
N LEU A 16 1.43 8.08 11.16
CA LEU A 16 0.22 7.84 10.39
C LEU A 16 -0.89 7.37 11.33
N GLY A 17 -2.14 7.77 11.04
CA GLY A 17 -3.29 7.19 11.71
C GLY A 17 -3.61 5.78 11.17
N ASP A 18 -4.46 5.07 11.89
CA ASP A 18 -4.89 3.73 11.52
C ASP A 18 -5.75 3.74 10.25
N TYR A 19 -5.70 2.64 9.50
CA TYR A 19 -6.41 2.47 8.24
C TYR A 19 -6.80 1.02 8.05
N ASN A 20 -8.11 0.74 7.94
CA ASN A 20 -8.66 -0.60 7.74
C ASN A 20 -8.09 -1.69 8.68
N GLY A 21 -7.98 -1.38 9.97
CA GLY A 21 -7.39 -2.26 10.98
C GLY A 21 -5.86 -2.22 11.10
N PHE A 22 -5.17 -1.69 10.08
CA PHE A 22 -3.72 -1.54 10.14
C PHE A 22 -3.34 -0.31 10.95
N THR A 23 -2.47 -0.51 11.93
CA THR A 23 -1.90 0.55 12.77
C THR A 23 -1.03 1.51 11.95
N GLY A 24 -0.87 2.73 12.45
CA GLY A 24 0.08 3.70 11.89
C GLY A 24 1.49 3.15 11.65
N ILE A 25 2.00 2.34 12.57
CA ILE A 25 3.34 1.75 12.47
C ILE A 25 3.42 0.64 11.41
N GLU A 26 2.40 -0.20 11.29
CA GLU A 26 2.34 -1.21 10.21
C GLU A 26 2.36 -0.54 8.83
N ARG A 27 1.63 0.58 8.70
CA ARG A 27 1.63 1.37 7.46
C ARG A 27 2.99 1.97 7.14
N ILE A 28 3.66 2.54 8.15
CA ILE A 28 5.01 3.07 8.00
C ILE A 28 6.00 1.96 7.62
N ASN A 29 5.93 0.81 8.28
CA ASN A 29 6.79 -0.33 7.98
C ASN A 29 6.60 -0.85 6.55
N GLY A 30 5.36 -0.88 6.05
CA GLY A 30 5.07 -1.15 4.65
C GLY A 30 5.74 -0.14 3.71
N TRP A 31 5.65 1.16 4.01
CA TRP A 31 6.35 2.22 3.27
C TRP A 31 7.88 2.01 3.27
N ARG A 32 8.45 1.67 4.42
CA ARG A 32 9.89 1.43 4.56
C ARG A 32 10.36 0.29 3.65
N LEU A 33 9.65 -0.83 3.71
CA LEU A 33 9.99 -2.02 2.93
C LEU A 33 9.84 -1.74 1.43
N VAL A 34 8.73 -1.13 0.99
CA VAL A 34 8.55 -0.87 -0.46
C VAL A 34 9.60 0.11 -1.00
N LYS A 35 10.02 1.12 -0.21
CA LYS A 35 11.11 2.01 -0.63
C LYS A 35 12.44 1.28 -0.82
N PHE A 36 12.76 0.33 0.07
CA PHE A 36 13.91 -0.54 -0.12
C PHE A 36 13.78 -1.38 -1.40
N LEU A 37 12.63 -2.03 -1.62
CA LEU A 37 12.41 -2.87 -2.80
C LEU A 37 12.52 -2.09 -4.12
N ILE A 38 12.03 -0.85 -4.16
CA ILE A 38 12.21 0.06 -5.31
C ILE A 38 13.69 0.40 -5.52
N ALA A 39 14.42 0.72 -4.44
CA ALA A 39 15.84 1.04 -4.54
C ALA A 39 16.67 -0.16 -5.04
N GLN A 40 16.24 -1.39 -4.75
CA GLN A 40 16.82 -2.62 -5.27
C GLN A 40 16.29 -3.01 -6.67
N LYS A 41 15.37 -2.23 -7.26
CA LYS A 41 14.69 -2.52 -8.54
C LYS A 41 13.90 -3.85 -8.54
N LEU A 42 13.45 -4.30 -7.36
CA LEU A 42 12.63 -5.51 -7.17
C LEU A 42 11.13 -5.22 -7.31
N VAL A 43 10.76 -3.96 -7.13
CA VAL A 43 9.42 -3.42 -7.38
C VAL A 43 9.61 -2.20 -8.28
N GLU A 44 8.66 -1.95 -9.18
CA GLU A 44 8.73 -0.84 -10.12
C GLU A 44 8.78 0.53 -9.39
N ASN A 45 9.32 1.56 -10.03
CA ASN A 45 9.17 2.92 -9.52
C ASN A 45 7.83 3.50 -10.04
N PRO A 46 6.90 3.94 -9.16
CA PRO A 46 5.60 4.42 -9.59
C PRO A 46 5.63 5.77 -10.29
N VAL A 47 6.72 6.54 -10.17
CA VAL A 47 6.83 7.89 -10.75
C VAL A 47 6.72 7.84 -12.28
N GLY A 48 5.75 8.58 -12.83
CA GLY A 48 5.50 8.62 -14.28
C GLY A 48 4.72 7.42 -14.82
N LYS A 49 4.33 6.47 -13.97
CA LYS A 49 3.49 5.33 -14.36
C LYS A 49 2.00 5.71 -14.37
N PRO A 50 1.17 5.12 -15.24
CA PRO A 50 -0.25 5.43 -15.28
C PRO A 50 -0.94 5.11 -13.95
N CYS A 51 -1.75 6.05 -13.46
CA CYS A 51 -2.68 5.83 -12.36
C CYS A 51 -3.66 4.73 -12.72
N GLU A 52 -3.82 3.74 -11.86
CA GLU A 52 -4.71 2.59 -12.09
C GLU A 52 -6.20 2.94 -12.08
N ILE A 53 -6.55 4.16 -11.64
CA ILE A 53 -7.92 4.66 -11.70
C ILE A 53 -8.09 5.53 -12.96
N CYS A 54 -7.43 6.68 -13.03
CA CYS A 54 -7.70 7.68 -14.08
C CYS A 54 -6.72 7.68 -15.26
N GLY A 55 -5.65 6.87 -15.23
CA GLY A 55 -4.68 6.75 -16.30
C GLY A 55 -3.62 7.87 -16.39
N THR A 56 -3.74 8.95 -15.61
CA THR A 56 -2.71 10.03 -15.61
C THR A 56 -1.36 9.51 -15.12
N THR A 57 -0.26 10.08 -15.63
CA THR A 57 1.11 9.77 -15.22
C THR A 57 1.70 10.83 -14.26
N MET A 58 0.91 11.85 -13.91
CA MET A 58 1.35 12.94 -13.04
C MET A 58 1.22 12.59 -11.55
N GLU A 59 2.24 12.96 -10.76
CA GLU A 59 2.27 12.82 -9.29
C GLU A 59 1.84 11.42 -8.80
N THR A 60 2.29 10.37 -9.50
CA THR A 60 1.95 8.99 -9.18
C THR A 60 2.82 8.43 -8.07
N ASN A 61 2.18 7.70 -7.16
CA ASN A 61 2.79 7.08 -6.00
C ASN A 61 2.08 5.77 -5.66
N TYR A 62 2.65 5.00 -4.76
CA TYR A 62 2.04 3.77 -4.29
C TYR A 62 0.97 3.99 -3.24
N HIS A 63 -0.03 3.12 -3.30
CA HIS A 63 -1.08 2.95 -2.32
C HIS A 63 -1.24 1.47 -2.01
N ASN A 64 -1.48 1.12 -0.74
CA ASN A 64 -1.80 -0.24 -0.33
C ASN A 64 -3.11 -0.23 0.44
N GLU A 65 -4.03 -1.11 0.04
CA GLU A 65 -5.19 -1.48 0.86
C GLU A 65 -4.82 -2.61 1.84
N ASN A 66 -3.91 -3.51 1.45
CA ASN A 66 -3.35 -4.54 2.31
C ASN A 66 -1.88 -4.21 2.65
N TYR A 67 -1.63 -3.78 3.89
CA TYR A 67 -0.27 -3.42 4.35
C TYR A 67 0.59 -4.61 4.77
N TYR A 68 0.06 -5.84 4.77
CA TYR A 68 0.87 -7.06 4.95
C TYR A 68 1.47 -7.59 3.65
N GLN A 69 1.10 -7.01 2.50
CA GLN A 69 1.73 -7.26 1.20
C GLN A 69 2.13 -5.93 0.52
N PRO A 70 3.00 -5.11 1.15
CA PRO A 70 3.34 -3.78 0.63
C PRO A 70 4.02 -3.80 -0.74
N TRP A 71 4.57 -4.94 -1.17
CA TRP A 71 5.14 -5.16 -2.51
C TRP A 71 4.12 -5.47 -3.61
N LYS A 72 2.82 -5.48 -3.29
CA LYS A 72 1.72 -5.48 -4.26
C LYS A 72 0.92 -4.16 -4.18
N PRO A 73 1.57 -3.00 -4.36
CA PRO A 73 0.88 -1.72 -4.28
C PRO A 73 0.07 -1.45 -5.55
N TYR A 74 -0.94 -0.59 -5.41
CA TYR A 74 -1.59 0.08 -6.51
C TYR A 74 -0.86 1.40 -6.83
N ILE A 75 -0.76 1.76 -8.11
CA ILE A 75 -0.21 3.03 -8.55
C ILE A 75 -1.35 4.04 -8.68
N LEU A 76 -1.33 5.08 -7.84
CA LEU A 76 -2.35 6.12 -7.83
C LEU A 76 -1.71 7.50 -8.01
N CYS A 77 -2.33 8.35 -8.81
CA CYS A 77 -2.02 9.77 -8.77
C CYS A 77 -2.52 10.39 -7.46
N LYS A 78 -1.93 11.52 -7.06
CA LYS A 78 -2.28 12.27 -5.86
C LYS A 78 -3.80 12.47 -5.70
N GLN A 79 -4.49 12.91 -6.75
CA GLN A 79 -5.94 13.17 -6.69
C GLN A 79 -6.74 11.90 -6.36
N CYS A 80 -6.51 10.81 -7.10
CA CYS A 80 -7.21 9.55 -6.86
C CYS A 80 -6.84 8.93 -5.51
N HIS A 81 -5.59 9.07 -5.06
CA HIS A 81 -5.14 8.61 -3.75
C HIS A 81 -5.88 9.35 -2.62
N PHE A 82 -5.98 10.68 -2.70
CA PHE A 82 -6.72 11.44 -1.69
C PHE A 82 -8.22 11.16 -1.74
N ALA A 83 -8.82 11.04 -2.92
CA ALA A 83 -10.22 10.67 -3.07
C ALA A 83 -10.51 9.31 -2.41
N LEU A 84 -9.64 8.32 -2.64
CA LEU A 84 -9.70 7.01 -2.02
C LEU A 84 -9.71 7.12 -0.49
N HIS A 85 -8.82 7.90 0.11
CA HIS A 85 -8.79 8.05 1.57
C HIS A 85 -9.98 8.86 2.11
N ASN A 86 -10.46 9.85 1.35
CA ASN A 86 -11.60 10.66 1.74
C ASN A 86 -12.93 9.89 1.66
N ARG A 87 -13.00 8.77 0.90
CA ARG A 87 -14.17 7.89 0.89
C ARG A 87 -14.61 7.50 2.32
N LEU A 88 -13.64 7.24 3.19
CA LEU A 88 -13.84 6.87 4.61
C LEU A 88 -14.09 8.08 5.54
N LYS A 89 -14.16 9.29 4.98
CA LYS A 89 -14.37 10.56 5.70
C LYS A 89 -15.69 11.21 5.27
N GLY A 90 -16.68 10.41 4.87
CA GLY A 90 -17.99 10.89 4.43
C GLY A 90 -18.02 11.42 3.00
N LYS A 91 -16.97 11.22 2.20
CA LYS A 91 -16.93 11.60 0.78
C LYS A 91 -17.23 10.42 -0.16
N TRP A 92 -18.18 9.58 0.22
CA TRP A 92 -18.52 8.38 -0.55
C TRP A 92 -19.11 8.71 -1.92
N ASN A 93 -20.02 9.69 -2.02
CA ASN A 93 -20.62 10.07 -3.31
C ASN A 93 -19.55 10.61 -4.28
N GLU A 94 -18.62 11.44 -3.81
CA GLU A 94 -17.49 11.94 -4.61
C GLU A 94 -16.60 10.79 -5.09
N TRP A 95 -16.38 9.78 -4.25
CA TRP A 95 -15.68 8.56 -4.65
C TRP A 95 -16.44 7.79 -5.73
N GLN A 96 -17.76 7.61 -5.57
CA GLN A 96 -18.61 6.92 -6.54
C GLN A 96 -18.63 7.63 -7.91
N GLU A 97 -18.74 8.97 -7.92
CA GLU A 97 -18.66 9.76 -9.15
C GLU A 97 -17.30 9.57 -9.85
N LEU A 98 -16.21 9.60 -9.09
CA LEU A 98 -14.85 9.42 -9.61
C LEU A 98 -14.66 8.02 -10.20
N ILE A 99 -15.09 6.96 -9.52
CA ILE A 99 -14.93 5.59 -10.02
C ILE A 99 -15.87 5.30 -11.20
N ASN A 100 -17.10 5.84 -11.21
CA ASN A 100 -18.02 5.68 -12.33
C ASN A 100 -17.49 6.37 -13.59
N LYS A 101 -16.84 7.52 -13.45
CA LYS A 101 -16.20 8.24 -14.56
C LYS A 101 -15.05 7.45 -15.20
N HIS A 102 -14.34 6.64 -14.42
CA HIS A 102 -13.08 6.02 -14.83
C HIS A 102 -13.12 4.49 -14.96
N SER A 103 -14.15 3.84 -14.44
CA SER A 103 -14.36 2.39 -14.60
C SER A 103 -14.60 2.06 -16.07
N LYS A 104 -13.98 0.97 -16.52
CA LYS A 104 -14.11 0.45 -17.89
C LYS A 104 -14.95 -0.82 -17.93
N THR A 105 -14.86 -1.63 -16.88
CA THR A 105 -15.42 -2.98 -16.79
C THR A 105 -16.40 -3.17 -15.64
N GLN A 106 -16.54 -2.17 -14.76
CA GLN A 106 -17.35 -2.24 -13.53
C GLN A 106 -16.92 -3.35 -12.56
N ASN A 107 -15.71 -3.89 -12.73
CA ASN A 107 -15.16 -4.99 -11.92
C ASN A 107 -13.73 -4.71 -11.44
N GLU A 108 -13.25 -3.47 -11.63
CA GLU A 108 -11.94 -3.04 -11.14
C GLU A 108 -11.85 -3.15 -9.61
N TRP A 109 -10.63 -3.31 -9.10
CA TRP A 109 -10.39 -3.47 -7.67
C TRP A 109 -10.96 -2.30 -6.84
N PHE A 110 -10.89 -1.08 -7.36
CA PHE A 110 -11.34 0.13 -6.66
C PHE A 110 -12.87 0.23 -6.53
N MET A 111 -13.62 -0.48 -7.39
CA MET A 111 -15.08 -0.59 -7.31
C MET A 111 -15.54 -1.45 -6.14
N LYS A 112 -14.66 -2.31 -5.60
CA LYS A 112 -14.96 -3.29 -4.56
C LYS A 112 -14.69 -2.74 -3.15
N LEU A 113 -14.24 -1.50 -3.04
CA LEU A 113 -13.89 -0.89 -1.76
C LEU A 113 -15.14 -0.44 -1.01
N SER A 114 -15.13 -0.63 0.31
CA SER A 114 -16.18 -0.15 1.21
C SER A 114 -16.15 1.37 1.41
N SER A 115 -17.33 1.94 1.68
CA SER A 115 -17.53 3.31 2.18
C SER A 115 -17.12 3.48 3.65
N GLU A 116 -17.03 2.38 4.38
CA GLU A 116 -16.74 2.33 5.80
C GLU A 116 -15.41 1.64 6.08
N LYS A 117 -14.83 1.96 7.24
CA LYS A 117 -13.63 1.28 7.71
C LYS A 117 -13.99 -0.17 8.03
N ILE A 118 -13.19 -1.09 7.51
CA ILE A 118 -13.26 -2.52 7.82
C ILE A 118 -12.02 -2.94 8.61
N ASP A 119 -12.09 -3.99 9.42
CA ASP A 119 -10.90 -4.51 10.10
C ASP A 119 -10.18 -5.58 9.25
N LEU A 120 -9.69 -5.16 8.08
CA LEU A 120 -9.00 -6.06 7.16
C LEU A 120 -7.73 -6.66 7.81
N ALA A 121 -7.02 -5.89 8.63
CA ALA A 121 -5.85 -6.41 9.35
C ALA A 121 -6.23 -7.53 10.31
N GLY A 122 -7.27 -7.35 11.13
CA GLY A 122 -7.79 -8.37 12.04
C GLY A 122 -8.30 -9.61 11.32
N GLU A 123 -9.01 -9.44 10.20
CA GLU A 123 -9.45 -10.55 9.33
C GLU A 123 -8.25 -11.36 8.81
N LEU A 124 -7.20 -10.68 8.33
CA LEU A 124 -5.99 -11.33 7.82
C LEU A 124 -5.24 -12.09 8.92
N ARG A 125 -5.11 -11.51 10.12
CA ARG A 125 -4.49 -12.17 11.28
C ARG A 125 -5.30 -13.38 11.74
N THR A 126 -6.63 -13.26 11.79
CA THR A 126 -7.52 -14.39 12.12
C THR A 126 -7.33 -15.54 11.13
N LYS A 127 -7.18 -15.24 9.85
CA LYS A 127 -7.06 -16.24 8.78
C LYS A 127 -5.67 -16.88 8.68
N HIS A 128 -4.61 -16.12 8.94
CA HIS A 128 -3.24 -16.53 8.64
C HIS A 128 -2.32 -16.61 9.87
N GLY A 129 -2.82 -16.24 11.05
CA GLY A 129 -2.05 -16.08 12.27
C GLY A 129 -1.38 -14.70 12.36
N GLU A 130 -0.98 -14.31 13.59
CA GLU A 130 -0.33 -13.02 13.87
C GLU A 130 0.96 -12.79 13.06
N ASP A 131 1.66 -13.88 12.73
CA ASP A 131 2.91 -13.86 11.96
C ASP A 131 2.79 -13.21 10.58
N ILE A 132 1.58 -13.06 10.02
CA ILE A 132 1.36 -12.34 8.77
C ILE A 132 1.77 -10.86 8.86
N ALA A 133 1.76 -10.28 10.05
CA ALA A 133 2.16 -8.89 10.29
C ALA A 133 3.68 -8.67 10.16
N ASP A 134 4.50 -9.73 10.23
CA ASP A 134 5.94 -9.64 9.99
C ASP A 134 6.22 -9.61 8.48
N ILE A 135 6.06 -8.42 7.89
CA ILE A 135 6.23 -8.21 6.45
C ILE A 135 7.66 -8.45 5.96
N ILE A 136 8.68 -8.34 6.82
CA ILE A 136 10.07 -8.63 6.44
C ILE A 136 10.23 -10.14 6.29
N LYS A 137 9.78 -10.93 7.28
CA LYS A 137 9.79 -12.40 7.23
C LYS A 137 8.99 -12.94 6.04
N ASN A 138 7.87 -12.31 5.71
CA ASN A 138 6.95 -12.79 4.67
C ASN A 138 7.27 -12.28 3.25
N CYS A 139 8.19 -11.32 3.09
CA CYS A 139 8.53 -10.77 1.78
C CYS A 139 9.49 -11.68 1.01
N ARG A 140 8.96 -12.40 0.01
CA ARG A 140 9.74 -13.29 -0.86
C ARG A 140 10.62 -12.59 -1.88
N LEU A 141 10.53 -11.25 -1.98
CA LEU A 141 11.35 -10.47 -2.90
C LEU A 141 12.72 -10.11 -2.31
N ILE A 142 12.90 -10.18 -0.99
CA ILE A 142 14.19 -9.90 -0.36
C ILE A 142 15.19 -10.98 -0.81
N PRO A 143 16.30 -10.62 -1.48
CA PRO A 143 17.26 -11.60 -1.98
C PRO A 143 17.90 -12.42 -0.87
N GLU A 144 18.26 -13.67 -1.19
CA GLU A 144 19.03 -14.51 -0.28
C GLU A 144 20.35 -13.82 0.13
N GLY A 145 20.75 -14.01 1.39
CA GLY A 145 21.94 -13.37 1.94
C GLY A 145 21.76 -11.88 2.31
N ILE A 146 20.57 -11.29 2.12
CA ILE A 146 20.24 -9.97 2.65
C ILE A 146 19.34 -10.11 3.88
N LYS A 147 19.76 -9.52 4.99
CA LYS A 147 18.93 -9.34 6.20
C LYS A 147 18.48 -7.89 6.28
N VAL A 148 17.17 -7.66 6.29
CA VAL A 148 16.58 -6.32 6.37
C VAL A 148 16.10 -6.04 7.79
N VAL A 149 16.32 -4.83 8.30
CA VAL A 149 15.88 -4.38 9.63
C VAL A 149 15.34 -2.94 9.58
N TYR A 150 14.48 -2.56 10.52
CA TYR A 150 13.86 -1.22 10.57
C TYR A 150 14.81 -0.09 10.98
#